data_AF-D7BRS8-F1
#
_entry.id   AF-D7BRS8-F1
#
_cell.length_a   1.000
_cell.length_b   1.000
_cell.length_c   1.000
_cell.angle_alpha   90.00
_cell.angle_beta   90.00
_cell.angle_gamma   90.00
#
_symmetry.space_group_name_H-M   'P 1'
#
loop_
_entity.id
_entity.type
_entity.pdbx_description
1 polymer ?
#
loop_
_entity_poly.entity_id
_entity_poly.type
_entity_poly.pdbx_seq_one_letter_code
_entity_poly.pdbx_strand_id
1 'polypeptide(L)' 'MSDSNAVLPWLVIRQDDNGNRYRVGRYATKTEAQEVADRLDSQSKEQLYVVERTAASRQAR' A
#
# COMPACT_ATOMS: atom_id res chain seq x y z
N MET A 1 -12.32 17.29 -18.08
CA MET A 1 -12.55 17.87 -16.73
C MET A 1 -11.82 16.98 -15.74
N SER A 2 -10.84 17.57 -15.06
CA SER A 2 -9.90 17.07 -14.04
C SER A 2 -9.66 15.56 -13.95
N ASP A 3 -8.74 15.04 -14.76
CA ASP A 3 -7.93 13.88 -14.40
C ASP A 3 -6.98 14.34 -13.29
N SER A 4 -7.49 14.38 -12.06
CA SER A 4 -6.68 14.60 -10.87
C SER A 4 -5.73 13.41 -10.77
N ASN A 5 -4.58 13.52 -11.44
CA ASN A 5 -3.41 12.66 -11.32
C ASN A 5 -2.79 12.85 -9.93
N ALA A 6 -3.62 12.77 -8.89
CA ALA A 6 -3.20 12.73 -7.52
C ALA A 6 -2.33 11.49 -7.40
N VAL A 7 -1.03 11.72 -7.28
CA VAL A 7 -0.10 10.65 -6.96
C VAL A 7 -0.60 10.09 -5.63
N LEU A 8 -0.95 8.81 -5.63
CA LEU A 8 -1.24 8.03 -4.43
C LEU A 8 0.04 7.23 -4.13
N PRO A 9 1.01 7.83 -3.42
CA PRO A 9 2.33 7.25 -3.26
C PRO A 9 2.37 6.20 -2.16
N TRP A 10 1.34 6.08 -1.31
CA TRP A 10 1.35 5.14 -0.20
C TRP A 10 0.62 3.87 -0.58
N LEU A 11 1.29 2.73 -0.45
CA LEU A 11 0.77 1.41 -0.78
C LEU A 11 0.59 0.62 0.49
N VAL A 12 -0.48 -0.16 0.53
CA VAL A 12 -0.59 -1.28 1.47
C VAL A 12 -0.25 -2.54 0.70
N ILE A 13 0.74 -3.28 1.19
CA ILE A 13 1.20 -4.53 0.61
C ILE A 13 0.91 -5.65 1.61
N ARG A 14 0.20 -6.68 1.17
CA ARG A 14 0.06 -7.95 1.89
C ARG A 14 1.25 -8.84 1.56
N GLN A 15 1.89 -9.38 2.59
CA GLN A 15 2.87 -10.44 2.47
C GLN A 15 2.33 -11.71 3.14
N ASP A 16 2.37 -12.82 2.41
CA ASP A 16 2.07 -14.14 2.99
C ASP A 16 3.34 -14.79 3.56
N ASP A 17 3.16 -15.91 4.26
CA ASP A 17 4.22 -16.75 4.83
C ASP A 17 5.19 -17.30 3.78
N ASN A 18 4.70 -17.50 2.56
CA ASN A 18 5.49 -17.89 1.40
C ASN A 18 6.35 -16.75 0.82
N GLY A 19 6.23 -15.54 1.36
CA GLY A 19 6.96 -14.35 0.93
C GLY A 19 6.40 -13.67 -0.32
N ASN A 20 5.24 -14.10 -0.83
CA ASN A 20 4.59 -13.42 -1.94
C ASN A 20 4.02 -12.07 -1.49
N ARG A 21 4.17 -11.06 -2.34
CA ARG A 21 3.79 -9.68 -2.03
C ARG A 21 2.70 -9.20 -2.98
N TYR A 22 1.57 -8.77 -2.42
CA TYR A 22 0.40 -8.34 -3.18
C TYR A 22 -0.01 -6.93 -2.78
N ARG A 23 -0.28 -6.08 -3.77
CA ARG A 23 -0.79 -4.73 -3.51
C ARG A 23 -2.27 -4.80 -3.19
N VAL A 24 -2.63 -4.30 -2.01
CA VAL A 24 -4.01 -4.25 -1.51
C VAL A 24 -4.67 -2.92 -1.89
N GLY A 25 -3.92 -1.82 -1.82
CA GLY A 25 -4.49 -0.49 -2.07
C GLY A 25 -3.45 0.61 -2.32
N ARG A 26 -3.96 1.81 -2.64
CA ARG A 26 -3.20 3.05 -2.80
C ARG A 26 -3.87 4.18 -2.04
N TYR A 27 -3.07 5.00 -1.36
CA TYR A 27 -3.54 6.08 -0.51
C TYR A 27 -2.75 7.35 -0.74
N ALA A 28 -3.40 8.48 -0.46
CA ALA A 28 -2.81 9.80 -0.60
C ALA A 28 -1.83 10.08 0.53
N THR A 29 -2.13 9.59 1.74
CA THR A 29 -1.32 9.79 2.94
C THR A 29 -0.81 8.47 3.54
N LYS A 30 0.27 8.55 4.31
CA LYS A 30 0.79 7.40 5.07
C LYS A 30 -0.22 6.95 6.12
N THR A 31 -0.90 7.90 6.76
CA THR A 31 -1.86 7.64 7.84
C THR A 31 -3.02 6.78 7.35
N GLU A 32 -3.66 7.15 6.24
CA GLU A 32 -4.74 6.35 5.63
C GLU A 32 -4.26 4.93 5.28
N ALA A 33 -3.05 4.80 4.73
CA ALA A 33 -2.47 3.50 4.42
C ALA A 33 -2.23 2.66 5.69
N GLN A 34 -1.74 3.30 6.76
CA GLN A 34 -1.45 2.62 8.03
C GLN A 34 -2.72 2.15 8.73
N GLU A 35 -3.76 2.99 8.78
CA GLU A 35 -5.05 2.61 9.36
C GLU A 35 -5.65 1.37 8.68
N VAL A 36 -5.50 1.27 7.36
CA VAL A 36 -5.94 0.09 6.62
C VAL A 36 -5.06 -1.12 6.93
N ALA A 37 -3.74 -0.96 6.97
CA ALA A 37 -2.82 -2.06 7.33
C ALA A 37 -3.14 -2.61 8.73
N ASP A 38 -3.30 -1.73 9.72
CA ASP A 38 -3.59 -2.11 11.11
C ASP A 38 -4.95 -2.83 11.22
N ARG A 39 -5.96 -2.36 10.48
CA ARG A 39 -7.27 -3.01 10.43
C ARG A 39 -7.18 -4.41 9.83
N LEU A 40 -6.40 -4.61 8.77
CA LEU A 40 -6.25 -5.91 8.10
C LEU A 40 -5.41 -6.89 8.93
N ASP A 41 -4.38 -6.40 9.62
CA ASP A 41 -3.56 -7.18 10.54
C ASP A 41 -4.41 -7.73 11.72
N SER A 42 -5.37 -6.92 12.21
CA SER A 42 -6.31 -7.36 13.26
C SER A 42 -7.25 -8.50 12.84
N GLN A 43 -7.47 -8.69 11.53
CA GLN A 43 -8.39 -9.69 10.98
C GLN A 43 -7.72 -11.03 10.66
N SER A 44 -6.40 -11.07 10.52
CA SER A 44 -5.68 -12.25 10.06
C SER A 44 -4.26 -12.29 10.63
N LYS A 45 -3.98 -13.27 11.50
CA LYS A 45 -2.66 -13.42 12.15
C LYS A 45 -1.58 -14.04 11.26
N GLU A 46 -1.96 -14.64 10.14
CA GLU A 46 -1.06 -15.37 9.23
C GLU A 46 -0.51 -14.47 8.11
N GLN A 47 -1.05 -13.26 7.95
CA GLN A 47 -0.71 -12.36 6.86
C GLN A 47 -0.15 -11.07 7.45
N LEU A 48 0.96 -10.60 6.87
CA LEU A 48 1.58 -9.35 7.28
C LEU A 48 1.16 -8.24 6.32
N TYR A 49 0.74 -7.10 6.86
CA TYR A 49 0.39 -5.93 6.06
C TYR A 49 1.39 -4.80 6.31
N VAL A 50 2.09 -4.38 5.26
CA VAL A 50 3.13 -3.34 5.35
C VAL A 50 2.78 -2.13 4.50
N VAL A 51 3.11 -0.93 5.01
CA VAL A 51 2.95 0.32 4.29
C VAL A 51 4.26 0.70 3.60
N GLU A 52 4.21 0.88 2.28
CA GLU A 52 5.35 1.33 1.49
C GLU A 52 5.06 2.63 0.77
N ARG A 53 6.04 3.53 0.73
CA ARG A 53 5.98 4.67 -0.21
C ARG A 53 6.52 4.21 -1.55
N THR A 54 5.75 4.32 -2.62
CA THR A 54 6.33 4.29 -3.96
C THR A 54 7.37 5.39 -4.01
N ALA A 55 8.64 5.02 -4.17
CA ALA A 55 9.60 5.97 -4.68
C ALA A 55 8.97 6.58 -5.93
N ALA A 56 9.13 7.88 -6.15
CA ALA A 56 8.95 8.44 -7.47
C ALA A 56 10.07 7.86 -8.33
N SER A 57 10.00 6.58 -8.64
CA SER A 57 10.76 5.94 -9.69
C SER A 57 10.22 6.63 -10.93
N ARG A 58 10.93 7.67 -11.35
CA ARG A 58 11.02 8.14 -12.72
C ARG A 58 10.63 6.96 -13.60
N GLN A 59 9.44 7.02 -14.20
CA GLN A 59 9.13 6.14 -15.32
C GLN A 59 10.28 6.41 -16.29
N ALA A 60 11.23 5.48 -16.37
CA ALA A 60 12.24 5.52 -17.38
C ALA A 60 11.47 5.52 -18.70
N ARG A 61 11.84 6.46 -19.57
CA ARG A 61 11.29 6.63 -20.91
C ARG A 61 11.31 5.33 -21.69
#